data_AF-S0FIK7-F1
#
_entry.id   AF-S0FIK7-F1
#
_cell.length_a   1.000
_cell.length_b   1.000
_cell.length_c   1.000
_cell.angle_alpha   90.00
_cell.angle_beta   90.00
_cell.angle_gamma   90.00
#
_symmetry.space_group_name_H-M   'P 1'
#
loop_
_entity.id
_entity.type
_entity.pdbx_description
1 polymer ?
#
loop_
_entity_poly.entity_id
_entity_poly.type
_entity_poly.pdbx_seq_one_letter_code
_entity_poly.pdbx_strand_id
1 'polypeptide(L)'
;MSIKPMDFQVLYPKTTELSKTYNDEANKNQAVHQQQAEANRDRIDHSMKQVVARENVQGGRVNEKQQKDNNKQNEKKKKQKNNGENTPRIDIRI
;
A
#
# COMPACT_ATOMS: atom_id res chain seq x y z
N MET A 1 -16.15 69.49 -18.94
CA MET A 1 -14.86 68.85 -18.66
C MET A 1 -14.64 67.76 -19.71
N SER A 2 -13.71 67.94 -20.64
CA SER A 2 -13.37 66.93 -21.65
C SER A 2 -12.19 66.10 -21.17
N ILE A 3 -12.38 64.79 -21.04
CA ILE A 3 -11.30 63.84 -20.74
C ILE A 3 -10.34 63.85 -21.93
N LYS A 4 -9.03 64.03 -21.69
CA LYS A 4 -8.04 64.04 -22.77
C LYS A 4 -7.68 62.61 -23.15
N PRO A 5 -7.33 62.32 -24.42
CA PRO A 5 -6.93 60.98 -24.87
C PRO A 5 -5.76 60.36 -24.09
N MET A 6 -4.87 61.18 -23.51
CA MET A 6 -3.81 60.71 -22.59
C MET A 6 -4.37 60.13 -21.29
N ASP A 7 -5.48 60.68 -20.78
CA ASP A 7 -6.11 60.21 -19.55
C ASP A 7 -6.69 58.80 -19.76
N PHE A 8 -7.07 58.45 -21.00
CA PHE A 8 -7.52 57.08 -21.35
C PHE A 8 -6.38 56.04 -21.32
N GLN A 9 -5.14 56.43 -21.64
CA GLN A 9 -3.96 55.53 -21.53
C GLN A 9 -3.57 55.24 -20.08
N VAL A 10 -3.87 56.17 -19.16
CA VAL A 10 -3.70 55.92 -17.73
C VAL A 10 -4.88 55.10 -17.17
N LEU A 11 -6.07 55.24 -17.76
CA LEU A 11 -7.29 54.53 -17.37
C LEU A 11 -7.31 53.06 -17.86
N TYR A 12 -6.63 52.73 -18.97
CA TYR A 12 -6.55 51.39 -19.54
C TYR A 12 -5.08 50.97 -19.79
N PRO A 13 -4.53 49.85 -19.24
CA PRO A 13 -5.15 48.83 -18.39
C PRO A 13 -4.24 48.38 -17.21
N LYS A 14 -4.56 48.82 -15.98
CA LYS A 14 -4.20 48.06 -14.77
C LYS A 14 -4.76 46.62 -14.81
N THR A 15 -5.75 46.37 -15.67
CA THR A 15 -6.40 45.07 -15.86
C THR A 15 -5.50 44.02 -16.49
N THR A 16 -4.54 44.38 -17.36
CA THR A 16 -3.61 43.41 -17.96
C THR A 16 -2.58 42.93 -16.94
N GLU A 17 -2.07 43.85 -16.10
CA GLU A 17 -1.19 43.49 -14.99
C GLU A 17 -1.95 42.68 -13.92
N LEU A 18 -3.16 43.11 -13.53
CA LEU A 18 -4.01 42.35 -12.61
C LEU A 18 -4.37 40.96 -13.14
N SER A 19 -4.66 40.84 -14.44
CA SER A 19 -4.96 39.55 -15.06
C SER A 19 -3.75 38.63 -15.06
N LYS A 20 -2.55 39.14 -15.32
CA LYS A 20 -1.30 38.38 -15.19
C LYS A 20 -1.07 37.92 -13.75
N THR A 21 -1.20 38.82 -12.77
CA THR A 21 -1.07 38.46 -11.34
C THR A 21 -2.06 37.38 -10.92
N TYR A 22 -3.33 37.51 -11.33
CA TYR A 22 -4.35 36.50 -11.04
C TYR A 22 -4.02 35.15 -11.70
N ASN A 23 -3.54 35.16 -12.95
CA ASN A 23 -3.13 33.94 -13.65
C ASN A 23 -1.93 33.27 -12.97
N ASP A 24 -0.93 34.06 -12.59
CA ASP A 24 0.27 33.56 -11.89
C ASP A 24 -0.09 32.97 -10.52
N GLU A 25 -1.01 33.61 -9.78
CA GLU A 25 -1.52 33.10 -8.52
C GLU A 25 -2.34 31.81 -8.70
N ALA A 26 -3.21 31.75 -9.72
CA ALA A 26 -3.97 30.55 -10.06
C ALA A 26 -3.05 29.37 -10.43
N ASN A 27 -2.04 29.62 -11.26
CA ASN A 27 -1.05 28.61 -11.66
C ASN A 27 -0.22 28.11 -10.47
N LYS A 28 0.20 29.01 -9.58
CA LYS A 28 0.92 28.64 -8.36
C LYS A 28 0.06 27.78 -7.43
N ASN A 29 -1.20 28.16 -7.22
CA ASN A 29 -2.13 27.37 -6.42
C ASN A 29 -2.38 26.00 -7.04
N GLN A 30 -2.54 25.92 -8.36
CA GLN A 30 -2.69 24.66 -9.07
C GLN A 30 -1.45 23.75 -8.89
N ALA A 31 -0.24 24.30 -9.01
CA ALA A 31 1.00 23.54 -8.79
C ALA A 31 1.11 23.01 -7.35
N VAL A 32 0.76 23.83 -6.35
CA VAL A 32 0.73 23.40 -4.94
C VAL A 32 -0.28 22.28 -4.71
N HIS A 33 -1.48 22.38 -5.30
CA HIS A 33 -2.49 21.33 -5.20
C HIS A 33 -2.03 20.03 -5.88
N GLN A 34 -1.38 20.10 -7.03
CA GLN A 34 -0.80 18.93 -7.69
C GLN A 34 0.26 18.27 -6.82
N GLN A 35 1.18 19.05 -6.25
CA GLN A 35 2.22 18.53 -5.36
C GLN A 35 1.63 17.86 -4.11
N GLN A 36 0.58 18.44 -3.51
CA GLN A 36 -0.10 17.83 -2.36
C GLN A 36 -0.83 16.54 -2.75
N ALA A 37 -1.45 16.49 -3.93
CA ALA A 37 -2.11 15.29 -4.42
C ALA A 37 -1.12 14.16 -4.67
N GLU A 38 0.05 14.45 -5.25
CA GLU A 38 1.14 13.49 -5.44
C GLU A 38 1.68 12.98 -4.10
N ALA A 39 1.96 13.87 -3.15
CA ALA A 39 2.43 13.47 -1.81
C ALA A 39 1.41 12.59 -1.08
N ASN A 40 0.11 12.86 -1.22
CA ASN A 40 -0.94 12.03 -0.64
C ASN A 40 -1.05 10.68 -1.34
N ARG A 41 -0.94 10.65 -2.67
CA ARG A 41 -0.91 9.41 -3.45
C ARG A 41 0.26 8.53 -3.01
N ASP A 42 1.45 9.10 -2.88
CA ASP A 42 2.63 8.38 -2.42
C ASP A 42 2.43 7.81 -1.02
N ARG A 43 1.89 8.60 -0.08
CA ARG A 43 1.59 8.13 1.28
C ARG A 43 0.59 6.96 1.27
N ILE A 44 -0.44 7.03 0.45
CA ILE A 44 -1.43 5.95 0.30
C ILE A 44 -0.75 4.70 -0.26
N ASP A 45 0.06 4.83 -1.31
CA ASP A 45 0.77 3.70 -1.91
C ASP A 45 1.73 3.03 -0.92
N HIS A 46 2.46 3.82 -0.11
CA HIS A 46 3.34 3.28 0.94
C HIS A 46 2.54 2.57 2.05
N SER A 47 1.42 3.15 2.48
CA SER A 47 0.53 2.54 3.48
C SER A 47 -0.06 1.23 2.96
N MET A 48 -0.55 1.22 1.73
CA MET A 48 -1.10 0.03 1.06
C MET A 48 -0.03 -1.07 0.95
N LYS A 49 1.18 -0.72 0.48
CA LYS A 49 2.31 -1.65 0.43
C LYS A 49 2.66 -2.21 1.82
N GLN A 50 2.62 -1.38 2.86
CA GLN A 50 2.88 -1.82 4.23
C GLN A 50 1.81 -2.80 4.73
N VAL A 51 0.53 -2.53 4.46
CA VAL A 51 -0.58 -3.42 4.84
C VAL A 51 -0.47 -4.75 4.10
N VAL A 52 -0.26 -4.72 2.78
CA VAL A 52 -0.05 -5.94 1.96
C VAL A 52 1.17 -6.73 2.45
N ALA A 53 2.28 -6.04 2.77
CA ALA A 53 3.45 -6.70 3.32
C ALA A 53 3.17 -7.35 4.69
N ARG A 54 2.39 -6.70 5.56
CA ARG A 54 1.97 -7.28 6.86
C ARG A 54 1.04 -8.48 6.67
N GLU A 55 0.09 -8.42 5.75
CA GLU A 55 -0.81 -9.53 5.43
C GLU A 55 -0.03 -10.74 4.90
N ASN A 56 0.92 -10.52 3.99
CA ASN A 56 1.80 -11.57 3.47
C ASN A 56 2.67 -12.21 4.56
N VAL A 57 3.20 -11.42 5.51
CA VAL A 57 4.00 -11.95 6.64
C VAL A 57 3.14 -12.76 7.61
N GLN A 58 1.93 -12.31 7.91
CA GLN A 58 1.01 -13.03 8.80
C GLN A 58 0.51 -14.34 8.16
N GLY A 59 0.06 -14.29 6.89
CA GLY A 59 -0.37 -15.47 6.15
C GLY A 59 0.76 -16.47 5.92
N GLY A 60 1.96 -15.99 5.58
CA GLY A 60 3.15 -16.83 5.40
C GLY A 60 3.58 -17.54 6.69
N ARG A 61 3.63 -16.83 7.82
CA ARG A 61 4.02 -17.40 9.12
C ARG A 61 3.01 -18.44 9.63
N VAL A 62 1.73 -18.26 9.36
CA VAL A 62 0.69 -19.24 9.73
C VAL A 62 0.82 -20.49 8.86
N ASN A 63 0.94 -20.34 7.53
CA ASN A 63 1.12 -21.45 6.60
C ASN A 63 2.39 -22.28 6.90
N GLU A 64 3.50 -21.63 7.22
CA GLU A 64 4.76 -22.31 7.54
C GLU A 64 4.67 -23.11 8.84
N LYS A 65 4.03 -22.57 9.89
CA LYS A 65 3.76 -23.32 11.12
C LYS A 65 2.82 -24.51 10.88
N GLN A 66 1.76 -24.31 10.12
CA GLN A 66 0.76 -25.34 9.85
C GLN A 66 1.33 -26.49 9.00
N GLN A 67 2.17 -26.18 8.01
CA GLN A 67 2.92 -27.20 7.26
C GLN A 67 3.91 -27.96 8.15
N LYS A 68 4.64 -27.27 9.03
CA LYS A 68 5.62 -27.89 9.93
C LYS A 68 4.97 -28.83 10.96
N ASP A 69 3.79 -28.46 11.46
CA ASP A 69 3.02 -29.30 12.39
C ASP A 69 2.39 -30.52 11.69
N ASN A 70 1.88 -30.36 10.47
CA ASN A 70 1.38 -31.48 9.66
C ASN A 70 2.49 -32.49 9.32
N ASN A 71 3.69 -32.02 8.95
CA ASN A 71 4.81 -32.92 8.66
C ASN A 71 5.25 -33.71 9.90
N LYS A 72 5.32 -33.07 11.08
CA LYS A 72 5.64 -33.74 12.34
C LYS A 72 4.60 -34.78 12.75
N GLN A 73 3.31 -34.56 12.51
CA GLN A 73 2.28 -35.56 12.77
C GLN A 73 2.39 -36.76 11.83
N ASN A 74 2.67 -36.53 10.55
CA ASN A 74 2.84 -37.62 9.58
C ASN A 74 4.07 -38.50 9.88
N GLU A 75 5.18 -37.91 10.32
CA GLU A 75 6.36 -38.67 10.74
C GLU A 75 6.10 -39.53 11.99
N LYS A 76 5.36 -39.01 12.98
CA LYS A 76 4.99 -39.78 14.18
C LYS A 76 4.07 -40.97 13.86
N LYS A 77 3.09 -40.79 12.96
CA LYS A 77 2.22 -41.88 12.51
C LYS A 77 2.99 -42.97 11.75
N LYS A 78 3.98 -42.60 10.93
CA LYS A 78 4.84 -43.56 10.21
C LYS A 78 5.69 -44.40 11.17
N LYS A 79 6.26 -43.79 12.22
CA LYS A 79 7.06 -44.52 13.23
C LYS A 79 6.24 -45.49 14.08
N GLN A 80 5.00 -45.15 14.44
CA GLN A 80 4.14 -46.07 15.20
C GLN A 80 3.72 -47.31 14.41
N LYS A 81 3.56 -47.20 13.08
CA LYS A 81 3.16 -48.33 12.23
C LYS A 81 4.26 -49.40 12.12
N ASN A 82 5.54 -49.00 12.12
CA ASN A 82 6.68 -49.92 12.00
C ASN A 82 7.03 -50.64 13.32
N ASN A 83 6.65 -50.09 14.48
CA ASN A 83 6.92 -50.73 15.78
C ASN A 83 5.90 -51.82 16.15
N GLY A 84 4.81 -51.97 15.41
CA GLY A 84 3.75 -52.96 15.67
C GLY A 84 4.02 -54.36 15.12
N GLU A 85 4.96 -54.51 14.17
CA GLU A 85 5.23 -55.80 13.51
C GLU A 85 6.20 -56.71 14.27
N ASN A 86 6.79 -56.26 15.38
CA ASN A 86 7.87 -56.97 16.08
C ASN A 86 7.47 -57.50 17.47
N THR A 87 6.19 -57.85 17.66
CA THR A 87 5.76 -58.60 18.86
C THR A 87 5.56 -60.07 18.50
N PRO A 88 6.37 -61.01 19.05
CA PRO A 88 6.17 -62.42 18.80
C PRO A 88 4.85 -62.86 19.48
N ARG A 89 3.85 -63.23 18.68
CA ARG A 89 2.65 -63.89 19.18
C ARG A 89 3.04 -65.31 19.59
N ILE A 90 2.89 -65.64 20.88
CA ILE A 90 3.04 -67.00 21.38
C ILE A 90 1.72 -67.72 21.14
N ASP A 91 1.71 -68.66 20.21
CA ASP A 91 0.57 -69.56 19.99
C ASP A 91 0.58 -70.66 21.06
N ILE A 92 -0.34 -70.59 22.02
CA ILE A 92 -0.59 -71.67 22.97
C ILE A 92 -1.68 -72.57 22.36
N ARG A 93 -1.31 -73.79 21.96
CA ARG A 93 -2.30 -74.85 21.67
C ARG A 93 -2.62 -75.58 22.97
N ILE A 94 -3.91 -75.71 23.28
CA ILE A 94 -4.47 -76.64 24.27
C ILE A 94 -5.22 -77.71 23.49
#